data_AF-A0A1I6I9Z9-F1
#
_entry.id   AF-A0A1I6I9Z9-F1
#
_cell.length_a   1.000
_cell.length_b   1.000
_cell.length_c   1.000
_cell.angle_alpha   90.00
_cell.angle_beta   90.00
_cell.angle_gamma   90.00
#
_symmetry.space_group_name_H-M   'P 1'
#
loop_
_entity.id
_entity.type
_entity.pdbx_description
1 polymer ?
#
loop_
_entity_poly.entity_id
_entity_poly.type
_entity_poly.pdbx_seq_one_letter_code
_entity_poly.pdbx_strand_id
1 'polypeptide(L)'
;MKKIDLRTLIFMTLCCDLGLCAKKLIAPAANVITEFLHIPGGIATGFSLMFLVIAASLIPVRSCALIMSVLQSILALCFGMTGSMGILAPIGYILPGIVIDSVMFFSEKFAGSRRHGILAASILSSAAACLAADFLIFRLHGLVLTVYVLVAVTSGSVFGLLAQTLSEKLRPVILMQHNTENTATLSKKEIS
;
A
#
# COMPACT_ATOMS: atom_id res chain seq x y z
N MET A 1 -5.94 22.51 12.15
CA MET A 1 -5.11 21.49 11.48
C MET A 1 -4.37 20.70 12.56
N LYS A 2 -4.66 19.40 12.71
CA LYS A 2 -3.98 18.54 13.71
C LYS A 2 -2.51 18.41 13.29
N LYS A 3 -1.56 18.81 14.15
CA LYS A 3 -0.13 18.71 13.81
C LYS A 3 0.20 17.23 13.58
N ILE A 4 0.50 16.86 12.34
CA ILE A 4 1.06 15.56 12.02
C ILE A 4 2.50 15.61 12.51
N ASP A 5 2.87 14.63 13.34
CA ASP A 5 4.22 14.55 13.86
C ASP A 5 5.23 14.31 12.72
N LEU A 6 6.38 14.97 12.76
CA LEU A 6 7.41 14.85 11.72
C LEU A 6 7.84 13.39 11.52
N ARG A 7 7.89 12.59 12.58
CA ARG A 7 8.26 11.17 12.48
C ARG A 7 7.22 10.36 11.73
N THR A 8 5.94 10.68 11.95
CA THR A 8 4.83 10.04 11.23
C THR A 8 4.94 10.34 9.75
N LEU A 9 5.27 11.60 9.41
CA LEU A 9 5.46 12.00 8.02
C LEU A 9 6.68 11.30 7.39
N ILE A 10 7.81 11.23 8.09
CA ILE A 10 9.03 10.53 7.63
C ILE A 10 8.75 9.04 7.41
N PHE A 11 8.05 8.38 8.34
CA PHE A 11 7.71 6.96 8.18
C PHE A 11 6.77 6.75 6.99
N MET A 12 5.80 7.64 6.79
CA MET A 12 4.88 7.59 5.67
C MET A 12 5.62 7.74 4.33
N THR A 13 6.51 8.73 4.20
CA THR A 13 7.30 8.90 2.97
C THR A 13 8.27 7.75 2.74
N LEU A 14 8.93 7.23 3.79
CA LEU A 14 9.81 6.07 3.67
C LEU A 14 9.06 4.83 3.15
N CYS A 15 7.85 4.58 3.66
CA CYS A 15 7.03 3.46 3.22
C CYS A 15 6.52 3.67 1.77
N CYS A 16 6.22 4.91 1.40
CA CYS A 16 5.82 5.30 0.04
C CYS A 16 6.95 5.04 -0.96
N ASP A 17 8.16 5.50 -0.65
CA ASP A 17 9.36 5.32 -1.47
C ASP A 17 9.75 3.85 -1.58
N LEU A 18 9.71 3.11 -0.47
CA LEU A 18 9.93 1.66 -0.47
C LEU A 18 8.93 0.94 -1.38
N GLY A 19 7.65 1.29 -1.31
CA GLY A 19 6.64 0.73 -2.21
C GLY A 19 6.96 1.01 -3.68
N LEU A 20 7.38 2.23 -4.02
CA LEU A 20 7.66 2.64 -5.39
C LEU A 20 8.94 1.99 -5.94
N CYS A 21 10.00 1.95 -5.13
CA CYS A 21 11.26 1.25 -5.42
C CYS A 21 11.04 -0.26 -5.55
N ALA A 22 10.26 -0.86 -4.65
CA ALA A 22 9.97 -2.28 -4.68
C ALA A 22 9.24 -2.69 -5.96
N LYS A 23 8.28 -1.88 -6.42
CA LYS A 23 7.62 -2.09 -7.71
C LYS A 23 8.65 -2.12 -8.85
N LYS A 24 9.63 -1.22 -8.85
CA LYS A 24 10.66 -1.17 -9.89
C LYS A 24 11.66 -2.32 -9.83
N LEU A 25 12.06 -2.72 -8.62
CA LEU A 25 13.00 -3.80 -8.42
C LEU A 25 12.38 -5.17 -8.75
N ILE A 26 11.10 -5.36 -8.39
CA ILE A 26 10.40 -6.63 -8.54
C ILE A 26 9.72 -6.75 -9.89
N ALA A 27 9.32 -5.65 -10.55
CA ALA A 27 8.74 -5.70 -11.89
C ALA A 27 9.53 -6.57 -12.90
N PRO A 28 10.86 -6.43 -13.07
CA PRO A 28 11.59 -7.27 -14.04
C PRO A 28 11.58 -8.75 -13.63
N ALA A 29 11.81 -9.07 -12.35
CA ALA A 29 11.81 -10.44 -11.86
C ALA A 29 10.42 -11.08 -11.94
N ALA A 30 9.38 -10.32 -11.56
CA ALA A 30 8.00 -10.74 -11.66
C ALA A 30 7.63 -10.96 -13.11
N ASN A 31 7.95 -10.03 -14.02
CA ASN A 31 7.64 -10.14 -15.44
C ASN A 31 8.25 -11.39 -16.07
N VAL A 32 9.46 -11.81 -15.69
CA VAL A 32 10.02 -13.10 -16.16
C VAL A 32 9.11 -14.26 -15.76
N ILE A 33 8.69 -14.32 -14.48
CA ILE A 33 7.79 -15.37 -13.98
C ILE A 33 6.40 -15.27 -14.63
N THR A 34 5.92 -14.04 -14.85
CA THR A 34 4.58 -13.79 -15.36
C THR A 34 4.46 -13.92 -16.88
N GLU A 35 5.55 -13.71 -17.63
CA GLU A 35 5.67 -14.03 -19.06
C GLU A 35 5.55 -15.54 -19.29
N PHE A 36 6.17 -16.37 -18.44
CA PHE A 36 5.95 -17.82 -18.45
C PHE A 36 4.47 -18.19 -18.28
N LEU A 37 3.71 -17.34 -17.60
CA LEU A 37 2.29 -17.56 -17.32
C LEU A 37 1.36 -16.77 -18.26
N HIS A 38 1.90 -15.98 -19.21
CA HIS A 38 1.17 -15.05 -20.09
C HIS A 38 0.27 -14.01 -19.36
N ILE A 39 0.61 -13.61 -18.13
CA ILE A 39 -0.22 -12.70 -17.31
C ILE A 39 0.53 -11.39 -17.05
N PRO A 40 -0.05 -10.20 -17.20
CA PRO A 40 0.67 -8.95 -16.95
C PRO A 40 0.83 -8.59 -15.45
N GLY A 41 2.01 -8.82 -14.85
CA GLY A 41 2.59 -7.96 -13.81
C GLY A 41 1.87 -7.80 -12.44
N GLY A 42 0.98 -8.70 -12.04
CA GLY A 42 0.18 -8.58 -10.80
C GLY A 42 1.00 -8.66 -9.50
N ILE A 43 2.08 -9.44 -9.49
CA ILE A 43 2.85 -9.77 -8.27
C ILE A 43 3.62 -8.55 -7.74
N ALA A 44 4.34 -7.83 -8.62
CA ALA A 44 5.10 -6.65 -8.23
C ALA A 44 4.21 -5.56 -7.62
N THR A 45 2.98 -5.43 -8.12
CA THR A 45 1.99 -4.48 -7.62
C THR A 45 1.52 -4.87 -6.21
N GLY A 46 1.18 -6.14 -5.98
CA GLY A 46 0.81 -6.61 -4.64
C GLY A 46 1.90 -6.38 -3.59
N PHE A 47 3.17 -6.60 -3.95
CA PHE A 47 4.29 -6.36 -3.04
C PHE A 47 4.49 -4.87 -2.74
N SER A 48 4.31 -4.00 -3.74
CA SER A 48 4.36 -2.55 -3.57
C SER A 48 3.26 -2.05 -2.62
N LEU A 49 2.03 -2.53 -2.81
CA LEU A 49 0.86 -2.15 -2.00
C LEU A 49 0.97 -2.60 -0.54
N MET A 50 1.72 -3.68 -0.27
CA MET A 50 2.02 -4.14 1.08
C MET A 50 2.52 -3.00 1.98
N PHE A 51 3.45 -2.17 1.48
CA PHE A 51 4.02 -1.05 2.23
C PHE A 51 2.97 0.03 2.54
N LEU A 52 2.09 0.36 1.59
CA LEU A 52 0.99 1.29 1.83
C LEU A 52 0.03 0.76 2.91
N VAL A 53 -0.28 -0.53 2.89
CA VAL A 53 -1.15 -1.15 3.90
C VAL A 53 -0.48 -1.14 5.28
N ILE A 54 0.81 -1.42 5.36
CA ILE A 54 1.59 -1.33 6.61
C ILE A 54 1.52 0.11 7.15
N ALA A 55 1.85 1.11 6.34
CA ALA A 55 1.80 2.50 6.76
C ALA A 55 0.39 2.92 7.23
N ALA A 56 -0.65 2.58 6.47
CA ALA A 56 -2.04 2.85 6.84
C ALA A 56 -2.47 2.12 8.13
N SER A 57 -1.91 0.92 8.39
CA SER A 57 -2.19 0.18 9.61
C SER A 57 -1.37 0.64 10.82
N LEU A 58 -0.25 1.34 10.67
CA LEU A 58 0.53 1.80 11.82
C LEU A 58 0.24 3.25 12.18
N ILE A 59 -0.03 4.08 11.18
CA ILE A 59 -0.27 5.52 11.36
C ILE A 59 -1.76 5.77 11.63
N PRO A 60 -2.14 6.45 12.73
CA PRO A 60 -3.52 6.79 13.04
C PRO A 60 -4.02 8.03 12.26
N VAL A 61 -3.67 8.14 10.97
CA VAL A 61 -4.06 9.25 10.09
C VAL A 61 -5.12 8.74 9.12
N ARG A 62 -6.27 9.42 9.11
CA ARG A 62 -7.35 9.19 8.15
C ARG A 62 -6.81 9.49 6.75
N SER A 63 -7.02 8.58 5.81
CA SER A 63 -6.63 8.72 4.41
C SER A 63 -5.12 8.64 4.14
N CYS A 64 -4.38 7.89 4.96
CA CYS A 64 -2.93 7.72 4.84
C CYS A 64 -2.55 7.06 3.50
N ALA A 65 -3.22 5.98 3.13
CA ALA A 65 -2.89 5.25 1.90
C ALA A 65 -3.20 6.07 0.65
N LEU A 66 -4.27 6.87 0.66
CA LEU A 66 -4.62 7.78 -0.43
C LEU A 66 -3.53 8.83 -0.63
N ILE A 67 -3.08 9.50 0.44
CA ILE A 67 -2.01 10.50 0.33
C ILE A 67 -0.73 9.88 -0.24
N MET A 68 -0.33 8.70 0.26
CA MET A 68 0.83 7.98 -0.26
C MET A 68 0.65 7.59 -1.73
N SER A 69 -0.53 7.15 -2.13
CA SER A 69 -0.81 6.75 -3.50
C SER A 69 -0.80 7.91 -4.49
N VAL A 70 -1.25 9.09 -4.07
CA VAL A 70 -1.13 10.34 -4.83
C VAL A 70 0.35 10.71 -4.97
N LEU A 71 1.12 10.61 -3.89
CA LEU A 71 2.56 10.88 -3.93
C LEU A 71 3.28 9.89 -4.86
N GLN A 72 2.98 8.59 -4.78
CA GLN A 72 3.50 7.58 -5.70
C GLN A 72 3.14 7.88 -7.15
N SER A 73 1.92 8.34 -7.42
CA SER A 73 1.51 8.75 -8.76
C SER A 73 2.37 9.89 -9.30
N ILE A 74 2.59 10.93 -8.50
CA ILE A 74 3.39 12.10 -8.89
C ILE A 74 4.84 11.66 -9.14
N LEU A 75 5.42 10.89 -8.22
CA LEU A 75 6.78 10.35 -8.37
C LEU A 75 6.89 9.44 -9.60
N ALA A 76 5.89 8.61 -9.85
CA ALA A 76 5.85 7.76 -11.04
C ALA A 76 5.81 8.57 -12.34
N LEU A 77 5.08 9.70 -12.37
CA LEU A 77 5.09 10.63 -13.50
C LEU A 77 6.45 11.32 -13.66
N CYS A 78 7.01 11.86 -12.56
CA CYS A 78 8.29 12.57 -12.58
C CYS A 78 9.45 11.67 -13.02
N PHE A 79 9.47 10.41 -12.57
CA PHE A 79 10.50 9.44 -12.95
C PHE A 79 10.23 8.75 -14.29
N GLY A 80 9.17 9.13 -15.02
CA GLY A 80 8.79 8.47 -16.29
C GLY A 80 8.42 6.99 -16.13
N MET A 81 8.02 6.59 -14.92
CA MET A 81 7.72 5.21 -14.55
C MET A 81 6.33 4.73 -14.98
N THR A 82 5.63 5.53 -15.79
CA THR A 82 4.24 5.31 -16.20
C THR A 82 4.07 4.21 -17.24
N GLY A 83 5.16 3.76 -17.88
CA GLY A 83 5.13 2.69 -18.88
C GLY A 83 4.13 3.03 -20.00
N SER A 84 3.28 2.06 -20.34
CA SER A 84 2.22 2.21 -21.36
C SER A 84 1.07 3.14 -20.92
N MET A 85 0.84 3.35 -19.62
CA MET A 85 -0.28 4.19 -19.16
C MET A 85 -0.08 5.69 -19.44
N GLY A 86 1.16 6.16 -19.58
CA GLY A 86 1.44 7.58 -19.76
C GLY A 86 0.75 8.45 -18.72
N ILE A 87 -0.04 9.43 -19.18
CA ILE A 87 -0.77 10.37 -18.32
C ILE A 87 -1.92 9.73 -17.51
N LEU A 88 -2.36 8.52 -17.86
CA LEU A 88 -3.38 7.77 -17.11
C LEU A 88 -2.83 6.99 -15.92
N ALA A 89 -1.50 6.92 -15.77
CA ALA A 89 -0.85 6.24 -14.64
C ALA A 89 -1.41 6.66 -13.26
N PRO A 90 -1.74 7.93 -12.99
CA PRO A 90 -2.30 8.34 -11.70
C PRO A 90 -3.51 7.55 -11.25
N ILE A 91 -4.39 7.20 -12.18
CA ILE A 91 -5.63 6.46 -11.87
C ILE A 91 -5.27 5.08 -11.30
N GLY A 92 -4.30 4.39 -11.89
CA GLY A 92 -3.84 3.07 -11.44
C GLY A 92 -3.15 3.08 -10.08
N TYR A 93 -2.58 4.22 -9.65
CA TYR A 93 -1.97 4.36 -8.32
C TYR A 93 -2.99 4.81 -7.27
N ILE A 94 -3.83 5.79 -7.58
CA ILE A 94 -4.77 6.39 -6.63
C ILE A 94 -5.89 5.41 -6.25
N LEU A 95 -6.39 4.62 -7.20
CA LEU A 95 -7.50 3.68 -6.98
C LEU A 95 -7.21 2.67 -5.84
N PRO A 96 -6.08 1.93 -5.84
CA PRO A 96 -5.79 1.02 -4.73
C PRO A 96 -5.59 1.75 -3.39
N GLY A 97 -5.06 2.99 -3.38
CA GLY A 97 -4.94 3.79 -2.16
C GLY A 97 -6.31 4.09 -1.53
N ILE A 98 -7.30 4.48 -2.34
CA ILE A 98 -8.68 4.70 -1.89
C ILE A 98 -9.28 3.40 -1.32
N VAL A 99 -9.02 2.26 -1.97
CA VAL A 99 -9.53 0.96 -1.52
C VAL A 99 -8.93 0.57 -0.17
N ILE A 100 -7.62 0.77 0.03
CA ILE A 100 -6.96 0.48 1.31
C ILE A 100 -7.60 1.30 2.44
N ASP A 101 -7.74 2.62 2.27
CA ASP A 101 -8.33 3.48 3.30
C ASP A 101 -9.80 3.14 3.59
N SER A 102 -10.56 2.77 2.56
CA SER A 102 -11.96 2.38 2.69
C SER A 102 -12.10 1.07 3.47
N VAL A 103 -11.29 0.06 3.14
CA VAL A 103 -11.30 -1.25 3.81
C VAL A 103 -10.79 -1.14 5.24
N MET A 104 -9.70 -0.39 5.48
CA MET A 104 -9.18 -0.12 6.82
C MET A 104 -10.24 0.53 7.70
N PHE A 105 -10.94 1.56 7.18
CA PHE A 105 -12.00 2.23 7.91
C PHE A 105 -13.17 1.32 8.25
N PHE A 106 -13.61 0.52 7.28
CA PHE A 106 -14.73 -0.40 7.48
C PHE A 106 -14.35 -1.50 8.46
N SER A 107 -13.12 -2.02 8.37
CA SER A 107 -12.63 -3.07 9.27
C SER A 107 -12.45 -2.58 10.71
N GLU A 108 -12.01 -1.35 10.93
CA GLU A 108 -11.95 -0.75 12.28
C GLU A 108 -13.35 -0.57 12.88
N LYS A 109 -14.36 -0.28 12.04
CA LYS A 109 -15.75 -0.06 12.47
C LYS A 109 -16.56 -1.35 12.69
N PHE A 110 -16.38 -2.37 11.84
CA PHE A 110 -17.23 -3.58 11.83
C PHE A 110 -16.57 -4.82 12.42
N ALA A 111 -15.28 -5.06 12.16
CA ALA A 111 -14.68 -6.37 12.41
C ALA A 111 -13.91 -6.46 13.73
N GLY A 112 -13.57 -5.33 14.37
CA GLY A 112 -12.83 -5.27 15.64
C GLY A 112 -11.41 -5.87 15.61
N SER A 113 -11.02 -6.54 14.53
CA SER A 113 -9.76 -7.26 14.37
C SER A 113 -8.92 -6.63 13.26
N ARG A 114 -7.93 -5.83 13.68
CA ARG A 114 -7.01 -5.11 12.78
C ARG A 114 -6.26 -6.03 11.82
N ARG A 115 -6.01 -7.28 12.26
CA ARG A 115 -5.42 -8.34 11.43
C ARG A 115 -6.25 -8.57 10.17
N HIS A 116 -7.52 -8.94 10.33
CA HIS A 116 -8.40 -9.21 9.20
C HIS A 116 -8.54 -8.00 8.26
N GLY A 117 -8.51 -6.78 8.82
CA GLY A 117 -8.45 -5.55 8.03
C GLY A 117 -7.24 -5.47 7.11
N ILE A 118 -6.03 -5.76 7.60
CA ILE A 118 -4.79 -5.68 6.80
C ILE A 118 -4.84 -6.67 5.64
N LEU A 119 -5.31 -7.89 5.88
CA LEU A 119 -5.47 -8.90 4.82
C LEU A 119 -6.50 -8.45 3.80
N ALA A 120 -7.69 -8.07 4.25
CA ALA A 120 -8.76 -7.63 3.36
C ALA A 120 -8.30 -6.42 2.52
N ALA A 121 -7.62 -5.44 3.13
CA ALA A 121 -7.10 -4.28 2.42
C ALA A 121 -6.08 -4.67 1.35
N SER A 122 -5.17 -5.60 1.65
CA SER A 122 -4.14 -6.06 0.71
C SER A 122 -4.74 -6.84 -0.47
N ILE A 123 -5.70 -7.72 -0.20
CA ILE A 123 -6.40 -8.51 -1.22
C ILE A 123 -7.23 -7.59 -2.12
N LEU A 124 -8.07 -6.75 -1.52
CA LEU A 124 -9.01 -5.91 -2.26
C LEU A 124 -8.28 -4.81 -3.05
N SER A 125 -7.22 -4.23 -2.50
CA SER A 125 -6.41 -3.25 -3.22
C SER A 125 -5.62 -3.87 -4.37
N SER A 126 -5.09 -5.08 -4.20
CA SER A 126 -4.42 -5.81 -5.28
C SER A 126 -5.40 -6.15 -6.41
N ALA A 127 -6.61 -6.61 -6.07
CA ALA A 127 -7.67 -6.85 -7.04
C ALA A 127 -8.09 -5.54 -7.74
N ALA A 128 -8.27 -4.45 -7.00
CA ALA A 128 -8.63 -3.15 -7.57
C ALA A 128 -7.55 -2.59 -8.50
N ALA A 129 -6.27 -2.70 -8.13
CA ALA A 129 -5.17 -2.27 -8.99
C ALA A 129 -5.10 -3.08 -10.29
N CYS A 130 -5.32 -4.40 -10.18
CA CYS A 130 -5.41 -5.32 -11.31
C CYS A 130 -6.55 -4.94 -12.27
N LEU A 131 -7.77 -4.74 -11.74
CA LEU A 131 -8.93 -4.32 -12.53
C LEU A 131 -8.75 -2.92 -13.14
N ALA A 132 -8.11 -1.99 -12.43
CA ALA A 132 -7.81 -0.67 -12.94
C ALA A 132 -6.83 -0.75 -14.12
N ALA A 133 -5.78 -1.54 -13.99
CA ALA A 133 -4.81 -1.76 -15.05
C ALA A 133 -5.46 -2.44 -16.27
N ASP A 134 -6.33 -3.41 -16.02
CA ASP A 134 -7.07 -4.09 -17.07
C ASP A 134 -7.97 -3.13 -17.86
N PHE A 135 -8.81 -2.38 -17.15
CA PHE A 135 -9.74 -1.43 -17.76
C PHE A 135 -9.04 -0.32 -18.57
N LEU A 136 -7.88 0.15 -18.10
CA LEU A 136 -7.17 1.28 -18.72
C LEU A 136 -6.31 0.88 -19.91
N ILE A 137 -5.58 -0.24 -19.84
CA ILE A 137 -4.61 -0.63 -20.88
C ILE A 137 -5.05 -1.89 -21.61
N PHE A 138 -5.29 -2.95 -20.85
CA PHE A 138 -5.21 -4.30 -21.36
C PHE A 138 -6.51 -4.76 -22.05
N ARG A 139 -7.67 -4.31 -21.56
CA ARG A 139 -9.01 -4.73 -22.03
C ARG A 139 -9.10 -6.25 -22.22
N LEU A 140 -8.51 -7.03 -21.31
CA LEU A 140 -8.55 -8.48 -21.37
C LEU A 140 -9.99 -8.94 -21.07
N HIS A 141 -10.48 -9.90 -21.85
CA HIS A 141 -11.80 -10.50 -21.64
C HIS A 141 -11.68 -12.01 -21.41
N GLY A 142 -12.65 -12.57 -20.70
CA GLY A 142 -12.80 -14.02 -20.53
C GLY A 142 -11.77 -14.65 -19.60
N LEU A 143 -11.14 -15.74 -20.05
CA LEU A 143 -10.30 -16.60 -19.22
C LEU A 143 -9.07 -15.87 -18.64
N VAL A 144 -8.43 -15.00 -19.43
CA VAL A 144 -7.18 -14.34 -19.03
C VAL A 144 -7.42 -13.33 -17.90
N LEU A 145 -8.57 -12.64 -17.90
CA LEU A 145 -8.95 -11.74 -16.81
C LEU A 145 -9.13 -12.51 -15.50
N THR A 146 -9.82 -13.66 -15.53
CA THR A 146 -10.04 -14.49 -14.34
C THR A 146 -8.72 -14.94 -13.74
N VAL A 147 -7.80 -15.44 -14.58
CA VAL A 147 -6.47 -15.87 -14.13
C VAL A 147 -5.66 -14.67 -13.61
N TYR A 148 -5.77 -13.51 -14.24
CA TYR A 148 -5.07 -12.30 -13.79
C TYR A 148 -5.54 -11.83 -12.41
N VAL A 149 -6.85 -11.79 -12.18
CA VAL A 149 -7.44 -11.47 -10.87
C VAL A 149 -7.04 -12.53 -9.84
N LEU A 150 -7.02 -13.81 -10.20
CA LEU A 150 -6.61 -14.89 -9.28
C LEU A 150 -5.16 -14.72 -8.83
N VAL A 151 -4.24 -14.41 -9.75
CA VAL A 151 -2.84 -14.10 -9.42
C VAL A 151 -2.74 -12.85 -8.55
N ALA A 152 -3.52 -11.81 -8.84
CA ALA A 152 -3.54 -10.59 -8.03
C ALA A 152 -4.05 -10.85 -6.60
N VAL A 153 -5.12 -11.63 -6.45
CA VAL A 153 -5.71 -11.98 -5.14
C VAL A 153 -4.78 -12.90 -4.35
N THR A 154 -4.19 -13.91 -4.98
CA THR A 154 -3.26 -14.83 -4.31
C THR A 154 -2.00 -14.09 -3.87
N SER A 155 -1.42 -13.25 -4.74
CA SER A 155 -0.29 -12.40 -4.40
C SER A 155 -0.63 -11.41 -3.28
N GLY A 156 -1.78 -10.73 -3.37
CA GLY A 156 -2.26 -9.82 -2.32
C GLY A 156 -2.52 -10.51 -0.99
N SER A 157 -2.92 -11.78 -1.01
CA SER A 157 -3.08 -12.61 0.20
C SER A 157 -1.74 -12.92 0.85
N VAL A 158 -0.75 -13.37 0.07
CA VAL A 158 0.61 -13.67 0.56
C VAL A 158 1.25 -12.42 1.15
N PHE A 159 1.20 -11.30 0.44
CA PHE A 159 1.76 -10.04 0.93
C PHE A 159 0.93 -9.42 2.04
N GLY A 160 -0.37 -9.66 2.10
CA GLY A 160 -1.21 -9.27 3.23
C GLY A 160 -0.84 -10.00 4.53
N LEU A 161 -0.54 -11.30 4.47
CA LEU A 161 -0.06 -12.07 5.63
C LEU A 161 1.32 -11.58 6.08
N LEU A 162 2.18 -11.24 5.10
CA LEU A 162 3.48 -10.66 5.37
C LEU A 162 3.34 -9.27 6.02
N ALA A 163 2.43 -8.42 5.50
CA ALA A 163 2.11 -7.11 6.05
C ALA A 163 1.59 -7.20 7.49
N GLN A 164 0.74 -8.18 7.80
CA GLN A 164 0.28 -8.41 9.17
C GLN A 164 1.45 -8.71 10.11
N THR A 165 2.26 -9.70 9.76
CA THR A 165 3.39 -10.15 10.59
C THR A 165 4.38 -9.01 10.80
N LEU A 166 4.67 -8.26 9.73
CA LEU A 166 5.56 -7.11 9.80
C LEU A 166 4.96 -5.98 10.62
N SER A 167 3.66 -5.68 10.43
CA SER A 167 2.96 -4.65 11.21
C SER A 167 2.93 -4.96 12.70
N GLU A 168 2.79 -6.22 13.08
CA GLU A 168 2.84 -6.66 14.48
C GLU A 168 4.23 -6.54 15.09
N LYS A 169 5.28 -6.85 14.32
CA LYS A 169 6.67 -6.70 14.77
C LYS A 169 7.12 -5.23 14.83
N LEU A 170 6.63 -4.38 13.93
CA LEU A 170 6.98 -2.96 13.90
C LEU A 170 6.17 -2.13 14.90
N ARG A 171 4.96 -2.57 15.27
CA ARG A 171 4.09 -1.91 16.24
C ARG A 171 4.80 -1.57 17.57
N PRO A 172 5.49 -2.48 18.29
CA PRO A 172 6.15 -2.15 19.54
C PRO A 172 7.28 -1.13 19.37
N VAL A 173 8.02 -1.18 18.25
CA VAL A 173 9.11 -0.24 17.98
C VAL A 173 8.57 1.17 17.78
N ILE A 174 7.46 1.32 17.04
CA ILE A 174 6.83 2.61 16.76
C ILE A 174 6.05 3.14 17.97
N LEU A 175 5.39 2.27 18.75
CA LEU A 175 4.68 2.67 19.98
C LEU A 175 5.63 3.01 21.14
N MET A 176 6.78 2.33 21.28
CA MET A 176 7.82 2.70 22.25
C MET A 176 8.32 4.13 22.01
N GLN A 177 8.46 4.55 20.74
CA GLN A 177 8.91 5.90 20.41
C GLN A 177 7.86 6.97 20.76
N HIS A 178 6.56 6.69 20.56
CA HIS A 178 5.48 7.61 20.95
C HIS A 178 5.41 7.82 22.48
N ASN A 179 5.72 6.78 23.28
CA ASN A 179 5.68 6.91 24.75
C ASN A 179 6.88 7.67 25.32
N THR A 180 8.08 7.51 24.73
CA THR A 180 9.29 8.26 25.12
C THR A 180 9.16 9.76 24.80
N GLU A 181 8.51 10.11 23.70
CA GLU A 181 8.32 11.50 23.30
C GLU A 181 7.23 12.20 24.14
N ASN A 182 6.20 11.46 24.57
CA ASN A 182 5.17 11.96 25.49
C ASN A 182 5.71 12.16 26.92
N THR A 183 6.62 11.29 27.38
CA THR A 183 7.31 11.48 28.67
C THR A 183 8.33 12.63 28.65
N ALA A 184 9.04 12.82 27.54
CA ALA A 184 9.97 13.96 27.37
C ALA A 184 9.24 15.31 27.30
N THR A 185 8.05 15.36 26.71
CA THR A 185 7.22 16.57 26.65
C THR A 185 6.49 16.87 27.97
N LEU A 186 6.11 15.86 28.74
CA LEU A 186 5.58 16.03 30.10
C LEU A 186 6.65 16.50 31.09
N SER A 187 7.87 15.95 31.02
CA SER A 187 8.99 16.40 31.86
C SER A 187 9.38 17.86 31.59
N LYS A 188 9.24 18.34 30.36
CA LYS A 188 9.52 19.75 30.01
C LYS A 188 8.43 20.72 30.48
N LYS A 189 7.25 20.21 30.85
CA LYS A 189 6.10 21.00 31.30
C LYS A 189 6.02 21.13 32.83
N GLU A 190 6.67 20.23 33.57
CA GLU A 190 6.79 20.26 35.04
C GLU A 190 7.97 21.11 35.54
N ILE A 191 8.82 21.62 34.64
CA ILE A 191 10.01 22.43 34.96
C ILE A 191 9.85 23.88 34.46
N SER A 192 8.64 24.27 34.02
CA SER A 192 8.30 25.64 33.60
C SER A 192 7.09 26.15 34.37
#